data_AF-A0A9N8F110-F1
#
_entry.id   AF-A0A9N8F110-F1
#
_cell.length_a   1.000
_cell.length_b   1.000
_cell.length_c   1.000
_cell.angle_alpha   90.00
_cell.angle_beta   90.00
_cell.angle_gamma   90.00
#
_symmetry.space_group_name_H-M   'P 1'
#
loop_
_entity.id
_entity.type
_entity.pdbx_description
1 polymer ?
#
loop_
_entity_poly.entity_id
_entity_poly.type
_entity_poly.pdbx_seq_one_letter_code
_entity_poly.pdbx_strand_id
1 'polypeptide(L)'
;MFYYRAVEADMVKPESKKVVPGNSGQRTIESRMKFVAPPTSTQKKQKMALDDMERMRRKLQSREEHLKSDIRLRDLLDKKSNRNNLGQPLRGLGRTKLEYLIGIGVTTVKELRDYDGGDKSVLSNWKELTREYYKGVKDEVEMLYSQLKIMPFWLWQKRLRMRRPKELIQETNATMTKQTTLTKLLKLRTQHFRICWTRSSTMHDAHPSRS
;
A
#
# COMPACT_ATOMS: atom_id res chain seq x y z
N MET A 1 25.77 -2.40 2.64
CA MET A 1 24.37 -2.14 2.24
C MET A 1 23.91 -0.70 2.57
N PHE A 2 24.77 0.32 2.41
CA PHE A 2 24.46 1.72 2.78
C PHE A 2 23.91 2.57 1.61
N TYR A 3 24.25 2.21 0.38
CA TYR A 3 23.96 3.04 -0.79
C TYR A 3 22.49 3.03 -1.22
N TYR A 4 21.75 1.94 -0.96
CA TYR A 4 20.33 1.84 -1.33
C TYR A 4 19.46 2.88 -0.61
N ARG A 5 19.70 3.10 0.68
CA ARG A 5 18.98 4.12 1.47
C ARG A 5 19.28 5.55 1.03
N ALA A 6 20.48 5.81 0.51
CA ALA A 6 20.84 7.13 0.01
C ALA A 6 20.11 7.47 -1.31
N VAL A 7 19.86 6.45 -2.14
CA VAL A 7 19.06 6.58 -3.37
C VAL A 7 17.58 6.81 -3.03
N GLU A 8 17.01 6.02 -2.12
CA GLU A 8 15.61 6.22 -1.66
C GLU A 8 15.35 7.58 -1.01
N ALA A 9 16.38 8.18 -0.40
CA ALA A 9 16.30 9.47 0.27
C ALA A 9 16.54 10.69 -0.63
N ASP A 10 16.59 10.52 -1.96
CA ASP A 10 16.93 11.59 -2.93
C ASP A 10 18.28 12.28 -2.63
N MET A 11 19.21 11.59 -1.95
CA MET A 11 20.51 12.19 -1.59
C MET A 11 21.52 12.13 -2.74
N VAL A 12 21.18 11.41 -3.83
CA VAL A 12 22.01 11.25 -5.03
C VAL A 12 21.51 12.21 -6.11
N LYS A 13 22.42 13.01 -6.68
CA LYS A 13 22.08 13.87 -7.83
C LYS A 13 21.70 13.00 -9.04
N PRO A 14 20.58 13.27 -9.74
CA PRO A 14 20.27 12.59 -10.99
C PRO A 14 21.40 12.86 -11.99
N GLU A 15 21.80 11.81 -12.69
CA GLU A 15 22.92 11.87 -13.62
C GLU A 15 22.57 12.80 -14.79
N SER A 16 23.37 13.82 -15.02
CA SER A 16 23.25 14.63 -16.23
C SER A 16 23.71 13.76 -17.41
N LYS A 17 22.85 13.56 -18.42
CA LYS A 17 23.03 12.65 -19.58
C LYS A 17 24.27 12.87 -20.47
N LYS A 18 25.19 13.78 -20.09
CA LYS A 18 26.46 13.99 -20.79
C LYS A 18 27.55 13.08 -20.18
N VAL A 19 27.35 11.77 -20.26
CA VAL A 19 28.43 10.81 -20.01
C VAL A 19 29.12 10.58 -21.36
N VAL A 20 30.28 11.21 -21.54
CA VAL A 20 31.12 10.97 -22.72
C VAL A 20 31.69 9.56 -22.59
N PRO A 21 31.42 8.64 -23.55
CA PRO A 21 31.99 7.31 -23.53
C PRO A 21 33.51 7.43 -23.69
N GLY A 22 34.29 6.91 -22.73
CA GLY A 22 35.75 6.78 -22.85
C GLY A 22 36.59 7.37 -21.73
N ASN A 23 36.02 8.10 -20.76
CA ASN A 23 36.81 8.59 -19.62
C ASN A 23 36.52 7.74 -18.37
N SER A 24 37.24 6.62 -18.26
CA SER A 24 37.15 5.59 -17.20
C SER A 24 37.73 6.04 -15.84
N GLY A 25 37.70 7.34 -15.55
CA GLY A 25 37.95 7.84 -14.20
C GLY A 25 36.76 7.48 -13.33
N GLN A 26 36.84 6.37 -12.60
CA GLN A 26 35.87 5.93 -11.61
C GLN A 26 35.57 7.09 -10.65
N ARG A 27 34.50 7.86 -10.90
CA ARG A 27 34.11 8.96 -10.02
C ARG A 27 33.48 8.34 -8.79
N THR A 28 34.18 8.42 -7.66
CA THR A 28 33.70 7.95 -6.36
C THR A 28 32.32 8.55 -6.09
N ILE A 29 31.37 7.71 -5.65
CA ILE A 29 29.96 8.05 -5.39
C ILE A 29 29.85 9.30 -4.48
N GLU A 30 30.84 9.50 -3.61
CA GLU A 30 30.98 10.65 -2.72
C GLU A 30 30.87 12.00 -3.44
N SER A 31 31.45 12.14 -4.64
CA SER A 31 31.36 13.38 -5.45
C SER A 31 29.93 13.75 -5.87
N ARG A 32 29.02 12.77 -5.84
CA ARG A 32 27.61 12.92 -6.25
C ARG A 32 26.65 13.05 -5.07
N MET A 33 27.12 12.79 -3.84
CA MET A 33 26.30 12.96 -2.65
C MET A 33 26.13 14.45 -2.35
N LYS A 34 24.88 14.89 -2.17
CA LYS A 34 24.66 16.20 -1.55
C LYS A 34 24.83 16.02 -0.05
N PHE A 35 25.74 16.79 0.55
CA PHE A 35 25.74 16.97 2.00
C PHE A 35 24.48 17.76 2.37
N VAL A 36 23.39 17.04 2.59
CA VAL A 36 22.19 17.58 3.22
C VAL A 36 22.56 17.86 4.66
N ALA A 37 22.28 19.08 5.14
CA ALA A 37 22.49 19.42 6.54
C ALA A 37 21.84 18.34 7.43
N PRO A 38 22.53 17.89 8.49
CA PRO A 38 22.01 16.83 9.35
C PRO A 38 20.64 17.26 9.90
N PRO A 39 19.67 16.34 9.99
CA PRO A 39 18.34 16.68 10.46
C PRO A 39 18.40 17.21 11.89
N THR A 40 17.65 18.27 12.18
CA THR A 40 17.54 18.81 13.53
C THR A 40 16.96 17.75 14.48
N SER A 41 17.24 17.86 15.78
CA SER A 41 16.70 16.92 16.78
C SER A 41 15.17 16.77 16.67
N THR A 42 14.47 17.88 16.43
CA THR A 42 13.01 17.91 16.22
C THR A 42 12.58 17.16 14.96
N GLN A 43 13.31 17.27 13.85
CA GLN A 43 13.04 16.52 12.62
C GLN A 43 13.26 15.02 12.82
N LYS A 44 14.31 14.63 13.55
CA LYS A 44 14.56 13.21 13.89
C LYS A 44 13.41 12.63 14.71
N LYS A 45 12.98 13.31 15.79
CA LYS A 45 11.84 12.89 16.61
C LYS A 45 10.56 12.75 15.80
N GLN A 46 10.29 13.69 14.90
CA GLN A 46 9.13 13.64 14.01
C GLN A 46 9.20 12.45 13.06
N LYS A 47 10.36 12.22 12.42
CA LYS A 47 10.56 11.07 11.55
C LYS A 47 10.34 9.75 12.30
N MET A 48 10.92 9.61 13.49
CA MET A 48 10.71 8.43 14.33
C MET A 48 9.22 8.20 14.65
N ALA A 49 8.49 9.25 15.01
CA ALA A 49 7.05 9.13 15.26
C ALA A 49 6.26 8.67 14.02
N LEU A 50 6.63 9.14 12.83
CA LEU A 50 6.02 8.71 11.57
C LEU A 50 6.37 7.26 11.22
N ASP A 51 7.62 6.86 11.45
CA ASP A 51 8.08 5.50 11.22
C ASP A 51 7.35 4.53 12.17
N ASP A 52 7.12 4.93 13.42
CA ASP A 52 6.35 4.15 14.40
C ASP A 52 4.86 4.08 14.05
N MET A 53 4.24 5.16 13.57
CA MET A 53 2.88 5.12 12.99
C MET A 53 2.77 4.09 11.89
N GLU A 54 3.71 4.14 10.95
CA GLU A 54 3.69 3.27 9.78
C GLU A 54 3.93 1.81 10.18
N ARG A 55 4.82 1.57 11.15
CA ARG A 55 5.02 0.26 11.77
C ARG A 55 3.74 -0.27 12.41
N MET A 56 3.04 0.55 13.20
CA MET A 56 1.76 0.16 13.82
C MET A 56 0.69 -0.14 12.77
N ARG A 57 0.60 0.67 11.71
CA ARG A 57 -0.34 0.43 10.61
C ARG A 57 -0.08 -0.88 9.88
N ARG A 58 1.19 -1.19 9.57
CA ARG A 58 1.56 -2.48 8.95
C ARG A 58 1.25 -3.65 9.88
N LYS A 59 1.53 -3.49 11.18
CA LYS A 59 1.20 -4.51 12.19
C LYS A 59 -0.31 -4.75 12.25
N LEU A 60 -1.10 -3.67 12.30
CA LEU A 60 -2.56 -3.73 12.29
C LEU A 60 -3.07 -4.48 11.05
N GLN A 61 -2.64 -4.05 9.86
CA GLN A 61 -3.02 -4.69 8.60
C GLN A 61 -2.68 -6.19 8.60
N SER A 62 -1.47 -6.56 9.05
CA SER A 62 -1.07 -7.96 9.15
C SER A 62 -1.96 -8.77 10.10
N ARG A 63 -2.41 -8.18 11.22
CA ARG A 63 -3.32 -8.85 12.17
C ARG A 63 -4.76 -8.93 11.64
N GLU A 64 -5.24 -7.93 10.91
CA GLU A 64 -6.54 -7.97 10.25
C GLU A 64 -6.58 -9.03 9.14
N GLU A 65 -5.53 -9.08 8.32
CA GLU A 65 -5.34 -10.13 7.32
C GLU A 65 -5.31 -11.51 7.98
N HIS A 66 -4.62 -11.63 9.11
CA HIS A 66 -4.56 -12.87 9.89
C HIS A 66 -5.94 -13.29 10.43
N LEU A 67 -6.77 -12.35 10.90
CA LEU A 67 -8.14 -12.62 11.36
C LEU A 67 -9.07 -13.01 10.20
N LYS A 68 -8.89 -12.37 9.04
CA LYS A 68 -9.65 -12.65 7.83
C LYS A 68 -9.29 -14.01 7.24
N SER A 69 -7.99 -14.29 7.12
CA SER A 69 -7.47 -15.57 6.68
C SER A 69 -7.88 -16.67 7.66
N ASP A 70 -8.09 -17.87 7.15
CA ASP A 70 -8.24 -19.04 8.00
C ASP A 70 -6.91 -19.78 8.10
N ILE A 71 -6.65 -20.37 9.25
CA ILE A 71 -5.42 -21.12 9.49
C ILE A 71 -5.70 -22.57 9.10
N ARG A 72 -4.95 -23.10 8.14
CA ARG A 72 -5.03 -24.52 7.78
C ARG A 72 -4.39 -25.36 8.87
N LEU A 73 -5.05 -26.45 9.27
CA LEU A 73 -4.50 -27.38 10.26
C LEU A 73 -3.20 -28.05 9.78
N ARG A 74 -3.05 -28.23 8.46
CA ARG A 74 -1.81 -28.73 7.86
C ARG A 74 -0.63 -27.77 8.11
N ASP A 75 -0.84 -26.47 7.95
CA ASP A 75 0.21 -25.47 8.22
C ASP A 75 0.62 -25.46 9.70
N LEU A 76 -0.33 -25.74 10.61
CA LEU A 76 -0.03 -25.91 12.04
C LEU A 76 0.78 -27.17 12.30
N LEU A 77 0.46 -28.28 11.61
CA LEU A 77 1.19 -29.53 11.69
C LEU A 77 2.65 -29.36 11.27
N ASP A 78 2.86 -28.68 10.13
CA ASP A 78 4.20 -28.39 9.59
C ASP A 78 4.99 -27.50 10.54
N LYS A 79 4.37 -26.43 11.06
CA LYS A 79 4.99 -25.57 12.08
C LYS A 79 5.37 -26.33 13.33
N LYS A 80 4.63 -27.38 13.68
CA LYS A 80 4.85 -28.22 14.87
C LYS A 80 5.99 -29.22 14.73
N SER A 81 6.38 -29.56 13.51
CA SER A 81 7.61 -30.33 13.26
C SER A 81 8.87 -29.60 13.71
N ASN A 82 8.86 -28.26 13.66
CA ASN A 82 9.98 -27.43 14.07
C ASN A 82 9.93 -27.13 15.58
N ARG A 83 10.84 -27.75 16.35
CA ARG A 83 10.94 -27.57 17.81
C ARG A 83 11.27 -26.14 18.24
N ASN A 84 11.89 -25.33 17.37
CA ASN A 84 12.31 -23.97 17.71
C ASN A 84 11.19 -22.93 17.58
N ASN A 85 10.01 -23.34 17.14
CA ASN A 85 8.93 -22.43 16.85
C ASN A 85 8.14 -22.08 18.12
N LEU A 86 8.55 -21.00 18.80
CA LEU A 86 7.85 -20.45 19.95
C LEU A 86 6.60 -19.68 19.48
N GLY A 87 5.48 -19.84 20.19
CA GLY A 87 4.27 -19.06 19.91
C GLY A 87 3.34 -19.65 18.85
N GLN A 88 3.32 -20.98 18.70
CA GLN A 88 2.36 -21.65 17.82
C GLN A 88 0.91 -21.34 18.24
N PRO A 89 0.00 -21.13 17.27
CA PRO A 89 -1.44 -21.11 17.52
C PRO A 89 -1.90 -22.40 18.18
N LEU A 90 -2.93 -22.32 19.02
CA LEU A 90 -3.58 -23.49 19.64
C LEU A 90 -2.65 -24.34 20.51
N ARG A 91 -1.97 -23.72 21.49
CA ARG A 91 -1.23 -24.46 22.52
C ARG A 91 -2.17 -25.48 23.19
N GLY A 92 -1.73 -26.73 23.30
CA GLY A 92 -2.54 -27.85 23.81
C GLY A 92 -3.12 -28.78 22.74
N LEU A 93 -3.12 -28.36 21.47
CA LEU A 93 -3.49 -29.23 20.35
C LEU A 93 -2.25 -29.96 19.80
N GLY A 94 -2.10 -31.23 20.19
CA GLY A 94 -1.02 -32.14 19.76
C GLY A 94 -0.98 -32.44 18.26
N ARG A 95 0.12 -33.02 17.78
CA ARG A 95 0.26 -33.48 16.39
C ARG A 95 -0.82 -34.50 16.03
N THR A 96 -0.97 -35.53 16.86
CA THR A 96 -1.99 -36.58 16.70
C THR A 96 -3.41 -36.02 16.67
N LYS A 97 -3.70 -34.98 17.46
CA LYS A 97 -5.01 -34.32 17.47
C LYS A 97 -5.27 -33.57 16.17
N LEU A 98 -4.25 -32.86 15.65
CA LEU A 98 -4.34 -32.20 14.34
C LEU A 98 -4.53 -33.20 13.19
N GLU A 99 -3.79 -34.30 13.20
CA GLU A 99 -3.92 -35.37 12.19
C GLU A 99 -5.31 -36.01 12.25
N TYR A 100 -5.84 -36.27 13.45
CA TYR A 100 -7.19 -36.78 13.63
C TYR A 100 -8.26 -35.83 13.07
N LEU A 101 -8.16 -34.53 13.37
CA LEU A 101 -9.08 -33.50 12.84
C LEU A 101 -9.08 -33.46 11.31
N ILE A 102 -7.88 -33.53 10.70
CA ILE A 102 -7.75 -33.61 9.24
C ILE A 102 -8.38 -34.91 8.71
N GLY A 103 -8.23 -36.02 9.43
CA GLY A 103 -8.82 -37.32 9.07
C GLY A 103 -10.34 -37.32 9.05
N ILE A 104 -10.99 -36.55 9.94
CA ILE A 104 -12.46 -36.39 9.95
C ILE A 104 -12.95 -35.25 9.02
N GLY A 105 -12.07 -34.68 8.20
CA GLY A 105 -12.41 -33.65 7.21
C GLY A 105 -12.39 -32.21 7.72
N VAL A 106 -11.96 -31.96 8.97
CA VAL A 106 -11.74 -30.60 9.49
C VAL A 106 -10.37 -30.13 9.02
N THR A 107 -10.36 -29.17 8.11
CA THR A 107 -9.13 -28.69 7.45
C THR A 107 -8.65 -27.33 7.97
N THR A 108 -9.54 -26.56 8.59
CA THR A 108 -9.25 -25.21 9.08
C THR A 108 -9.60 -25.00 10.55
N VAL A 109 -9.04 -23.94 11.15
CA VAL A 109 -9.32 -23.59 12.55
C VAL A 109 -10.74 -23.02 12.72
N LYS A 110 -11.29 -22.29 11.75
CA LYS A 110 -12.71 -21.85 11.84
C LYS A 110 -13.65 -23.05 11.70
N GLU A 111 -13.36 -24.01 10.83
CA GLU A 111 -14.13 -25.27 10.77
C GLU A 111 -14.11 -25.98 12.12
N LEU A 112 -12.95 -26.09 12.78
CA LEU A 112 -12.87 -26.69 14.13
C LEU A 112 -13.74 -25.94 15.16
N ARG A 113 -13.72 -24.59 15.11
CA ARG A 113 -14.51 -23.74 16.02
C ARG A 113 -16.00 -23.97 15.85
N ASP A 114 -16.44 -24.11 14.60
CA ASP A 114 -17.83 -24.19 14.16
C ASP A 114 -18.27 -25.67 13.93
N TYR A 115 -17.44 -26.64 14.33
CA TYR A 115 -17.70 -28.06 14.12
C TYR A 115 -18.80 -28.57 15.04
N ASP A 116 -20.05 -28.61 14.58
CA ASP A 116 -21.16 -29.18 15.36
C ASP A 116 -21.33 -30.70 15.22
N GLY A 117 -20.36 -31.36 14.55
CA GLY A 117 -20.45 -32.77 14.21
C GLY A 117 -20.67 -33.68 15.42
N GLY A 118 -21.42 -34.77 15.21
CA GLY A 118 -21.79 -35.75 16.23
C GLY A 118 -20.66 -36.66 16.72
N ASP A 119 -19.42 -36.43 16.29
CA ASP A 119 -18.26 -37.17 16.77
C ASP A 119 -17.86 -36.69 18.18
N LYS A 120 -18.17 -37.52 19.18
CA LYS A 120 -17.90 -37.25 20.60
C LYS A 120 -16.40 -37.13 20.91
N SER A 121 -15.53 -37.52 19.98
CA SER A 121 -14.08 -37.46 20.15
C SER A 121 -13.53 -36.04 19.97
N VAL A 122 -14.28 -35.14 19.30
CA VAL A 122 -13.90 -33.73 19.19
C VAL A 122 -14.29 -33.02 20.49
N LEU A 123 -13.31 -32.88 21.38
CA LEU A 123 -13.53 -32.31 22.71
C LEU A 123 -13.93 -30.83 22.63
N SER A 124 -14.89 -30.42 23.47
CA SER A 124 -15.32 -29.02 23.62
C SER A 124 -14.17 -28.06 23.92
N ASN A 125 -13.20 -28.52 24.73
CA ASN A 125 -11.98 -27.79 25.05
C ASN A 125 -11.18 -27.41 23.79
N TRP A 126 -11.19 -28.21 22.72
CA TRP A 126 -10.47 -27.86 21.49
C TRP A 126 -11.13 -26.67 20.79
N LYS A 127 -12.47 -26.63 20.78
CA LYS A 127 -13.23 -25.46 20.29
C LYS A 127 -12.93 -24.23 21.15
N GLU A 128 -12.88 -24.39 22.46
CA GLU A 128 -12.55 -23.31 23.39
C GLU A 128 -11.17 -22.71 23.10
N LEU A 129 -10.14 -23.55 22.91
CA LEU A 129 -8.80 -23.09 22.50
C LEU A 129 -8.82 -22.28 21.20
N THR A 130 -9.64 -22.67 20.21
CA THR A 130 -9.78 -21.88 18.97
C THR A 130 -10.47 -20.54 19.19
N ARG A 131 -11.50 -20.50 20.06
CA ARG A 131 -12.22 -19.26 20.40
C ARG A 131 -11.31 -18.30 21.16
N GLU A 132 -10.59 -18.79 22.16
CA GLU A 132 -9.64 -18.01 22.93
C GLU A 132 -8.53 -17.43 22.04
N TYR A 133 -8.02 -18.24 21.12
CA TYR A 133 -7.04 -17.79 20.13
C TYR A 133 -7.56 -16.63 19.27
N TYR A 134 -8.73 -16.79 18.66
CA TYR A 134 -9.30 -15.73 17.81
C TYR A 134 -9.70 -14.49 18.62
N LYS A 135 -10.15 -14.66 19.86
CA LYS A 135 -10.39 -13.56 20.80
C LYS A 135 -9.10 -12.77 21.03
N GLY A 136 -8.00 -13.43 21.35
CA GLY A 136 -6.70 -12.78 21.55
C GLY A 136 -6.21 -12.00 20.32
N VAL A 137 -6.41 -12.54 19.11
CA VAL A 137 -6.09 -11.82 17.86
C VAL A 137 -6.99 -10.59 17.69
N LYS A 138 -8.29 -10.72 17.97
CA LYS A 138 -9.25 -9.61 17.88
C LYS A 138 -8.92 -8.50 18.88
N ASP A 139 -8.60 -8.87 20.12
CA ASP A 139 -8.19 -7.93 21.17
C ASP A 139 -6.90 -7.19 20.76
N GLU A 140 -5.94 -7.86 20.12
CA GLU A 140 -4.73 -7.21 19.58
C GLU A 140 -5.04 -6.22 18.45
N VAL A 141 -5.96 -6.56 17.55
CA VAL A 141 -6.41 -5.67 16.47
C VAL A 141 -7.07 -4.42 17.07
N GLU A 142 -7.97 -4.58 18.04
CA GLU A 142 -8.68 -3.48 18.70
C GLU A 142 -7.72 -2.56 19.48
N MET A 143 -6.75 -3.15 20.18
CA MET A 143 -5.68 -2.40 20.84
C MET A 143 -4.87 -1.57 19.84
N LEU A 144 -4.44 -2.16 18.73
CA LEU A 144 -3.66 -1.46 17.69
C LEU A 144 -4.48 -0.33 17.04
N TYR A 145 -5.77 -0.56 16.81
CA TYR A 145 -6.69 0.49 16.34
C TYR A 145 -6.78 1.65 17.34
N SER A 146 -6.91 1.35 18.63
CA SER A 146 -6.98 2.35 19.69
C SER A 146 -5.68 3.16 19.79
N GLN A 147 -4.53 2.49 19.71
CA GLN A 147 -3.22 3.15 19.67
C GLN A 147 -3.07 4.08 18.46
N LEU A 148 -3.52 3.64 17.28
CA LEU A 148 -3.48 4.45 16.06
C LEU A 148 -4.44 5.65 16.13
N LYS A 149 -5.60 5.49 16.78
CA LYS A 149 -6.60 6.54 16.97
C LYS A 149 -6.16 7.62 17.96
N ILE A 150 -5.50 7.22 19.05
CA ILE A 150 -4.93 8.15 20.06
C ILE A 150 -3.77 8.94 19.46
N MET A 151 -3.12 8.40 18.43
CA MET A 151 -1.96 9.06 17.84
C MET A 151 -2.37 10.40 17.20
N PRO A 152 -1.70 11.52 17.54
CA PRO A 152 -2.26 12.83 17.28
C PRO A 152 -2.53 13.13 15.81
N PHE A 153 -3.77 13.53 15.50
CA PHE A 153 -4.20 14.02 14.19
C PHE A 153 -3.28 15.12 13.62
N TRP A 154 -2.63 15.92 14.49
CA TRP A 154 -1.68 16.95 14.06
C TRP A 154 -0.40 16.38 13.45
N LEU A 155 0.08 15.19 13.85
CA LEU A 155 1.21 14.51 13.19
C LEU A 155 0.83 14.12 11.77
N TRP A 156 -0.42 13.69 11.57
CA TRP A 156 -0.96 13.35 10.26
C TRP A 156 -1.10 14.57 9.35
N GLN A 157 -1.68 15.67 9.85
CA GLN A 157 -1.75 16.95 9.12
C GLN A 157 -0.36 17.50 8.78
N LYS A 158 0.63 17.32 9.66
CA LYS A 158 2.01 17.77 9.40
C LYS A 158 2.71 16.94 8.33
N ARG A 159 2.44 15.63 8.23
CA ARG A 159 2.90 14.78 7.11
C ARG A 159 2.32 15.25 5.77
N LEU A 160 1.04 15.62 5.74
CA LEU A 160 0.41 16.19 4.54
C LEU A 160 1.04 17.54 4.15
N ARG A 161 1.37 18.40 5.12
CA ARG A 161 2.08 19.67 4.86
C ARG A 161 3.55 19.48 4.45
N MET A 162 4.19 18.37 4.83
CA MET A 162 5.59 18.05 4.52
C MET A 162 5.78 17.27 3.22
N ARG A 163 4.71 16.68 2.64
CA ARG A 163 4.73 16.29 1.22
C ARG A 163 4.92 17.58 0.41
N ARG A 164 6.08 17.66 -0.26
CA ARG A 164 6.62 18.91 -0.79
C ARG A 164 5.56 19.62 -1.66
N PRO A 165 5.35 20.94 -1.49
CA PRO A 165 4.50 21.72 -2.40
C PRO A 165 4.92 21.60 -3.86
N LYS A 166 6.14 21.15 -4.17
CA LYS A 166 6.63 20.90 -5.53
C LYS A 166 5.88 19.77 -6.26
N GLU A 167 5.42 18.75 -5.57
CA GLU A 167 4.59 17.68 -6.18
C GLU A 167 3.17 18.18 -6.43
N LEU A 168 2.62 18.95 -5.48
CA LEU A 168 1.32 19.60 -5.64
C LEU A 168 1.33 20.62 -6.79
N ILE A 169 2.42 21.39 -6.95
CA ILE A 169 2.63 22.33 -8.06
C ILE A 169 2.76 21.57 -9.39
N GLN A 170 3.39 20.39 -9.42
CA GLN A 170 3.47 19.59 -10.66
C GLN A 170 2.12 19.00 -11.05
N GLU A 171 1.31 18.56 -10.09
CA GLU A 171 -0.06 18.06 -10.34
C GLU A 171 -1.02 19.19 -10.76
N THR A 172 -0.93 20.37 -10.15
CA THR A 172 -1.72 21.55 -10.56
C THR A 172 -1.28 22.05 -11.94
N ASN A 173 0.01 22.05 -12.24
CA ASN A 173 0.51 22.38 -13.57
C ASN A 173 0.06 21.34 -14.62
N ALA A 174 0.09 20.04 -14.29
CA ALA A 174 -0.38 18.99 -15.20
C ALA A 174 -1.89 19.08 -15.49
N THR A 175 -2.70 19.40 -14.48
CA THR A 175 -4.16 19.59 -14.65
C THR A 175 -4.48 20.88 -15.41
N MET A 176 -3.78 21.98 -15.15
CA MET A 176 -3.87 23.22 -15.93
C MET A 176 -3.48 23.01 -17.40
N THR A 177 -2.46 22.20 -17.68
CA THR A 177 -2.04 21.88 -19.06
C THR A 177 -3.11 21.09 -19.80
N LYS A 178 -3.77 20.13 -19.13
CA LYS A 178 -4.89 19.35 -19.70
C LYS A 178 -6.11 20.23 -19.99
N GLN A 179 -6.49 21.13 -19.08
CA GLN A 179 -7.58 22.08 -19.30
C GLN A 179 -7.29 23.05 -20.47
N THR A 180 -6.04 23.51 -20.57
CA THR A 180 -5.60 24.39 -21.67
C THR A 180 -5.64 23.67 -23.03
N THR A 181 -5.34 22.37 -23.04
CA THR A 181 -5.40 21.55 -24.27
C THR A 181 -6.85 21.31 -24.70
N LEU A 182 -7.75 21.01 -23.77
CA LEU A 182 -9.18 20.83 -24.05
C LEU A 182 -9.83 22.10 -24.59
N THR A 183 -9.51 23.26 -24.01
CA THR A 183 -10.03 24.55 -24.50
C THR A 183 -9.51 24.90 -25.89
N LYS A 184 -8.26 24.57 -26.22
CA LYS A 184 -7.73 24.72 -27.59
C LYS A 184 -8.46 23.82 -28.58
N LEU A 185 -8.72 22.57 -28.23
CA LEU A 185 -9.47 21.63 -29.10
C LEU A 185 -10.92 22.07 -29.31
N LEU A 186 -11.58 22.58 -28.27
CA LEU A 186 -12.93 23.14 -28.38
C LEU A 186 -12.97 24.37 -29.31
N LYS A 187 -11.98 25.27 -29.24
CA LYS A 187 -11.86 26.41 -30.15
C LYS A 187 -11.62 26.01 -31.61
N LEU A 188 -10.77 25.00 -31.84
CA LEU A 188 -10.54 24.47 -33.19
C LEU A 188 -11.80 23.83 -33.77
N ARG A 189 -12.56 23.11 -32.94
CA ARG A 189 -13.82 22.48 -33.36
C ARG A 189 -14.88 23.51 -33.71
N THR A 190 -15.02 24.58 -32.94
CA THR A 190 -15.97 25.67 -33.26
C THR A 190 -15.55 26.47 -34.50
N GLN A 191 -14.25 26.69 -34.70
CA GLN A 191 -13.73 27.34 -35.91
C GLN A 191 -13.97 26.51 -37.17
N HIS A 192 -13.72 25.19 -37.10
CA HIS A 192 -14.00 24.27 -38.20
C HIS A 192 -15.49 24.24 -38.55
N PHE A 193 -16.37 24.19 -37.54
CA PHE A 193 -17.82 24.24 -37.75
C PHE A 193 -18.25 25.54 -38.45
N ARG A 194 -17.67 26.69 -38.07
CA ARG A 194 -17.93 27.98 -38.72
C ARG A 194 -17.53 27.99 -40.20
N ILE A 195 -16.36 27.44 -40.52
CA ILE A 195 -15.86 27.33 -41.91
C ILE A 195 -16.75 26.41 -42.75
N CYS A 196 -17.17 25.27 -42.21
CA CYS A 196 -18.09 24.37 -42.91
C CYS A 196 -19.45 25.04 -43.16
N TRP A 197 -19.98 25.77 -42.17
CA TRP A 197 -21.28 26.42 -42.28
C TRP A 197 -21.31 27.55 -43.32
N THR A 198 -20.27 28.41 -43.37
CA THR A 198 -20.19 29.47 -44.40
C THR A 198 -20.04 28.91 -45.82
N ARG A 199 -19.38 27.76 -45.96
CA ARG A 199 -19.21 27.08 -47.25
C ARG A 199 -20.51 26.43 -47.75
N SER A 200 -21.37 25.94 -46.85
CA SER A 200 -22.71 25.47 -47.20
C SER A 200 -23.66 26.63 -47.54
N SER A 201 -23.53 27.78 -46.88
CA SER A 201 -24.40 28.94 -47.14
C SER A 201 -24.15 29.60 -48.50
N THR A 202 -22.92 29.53 -49.02
CA THR A 202 -22.54 30.13 -50.32
C THR A 202 -22.97 29.29 -51.53
N MET A 203 -23.45 28.06 -51.34
CA MET A 203 -23.98 27.24 -52.44
C MET A 203 -25.48 27.46 -52.73
N HIS A 204 -26.18 28.26 -51.92
CA HIS A 204 -27.62 28.50 -52.13
C HIS A 204 -27.99 29.74 -52.97
N ASP A 205 -27.02 30.60 -53.32
CA ASP A 205 -27.29 31.84 -54.06
C ASP A 205 -27.01 31.76 -55.57
N ALA A 206 -26.65 30.58 -56.11
CA ALA A 206 -26.49 30.39 -57.54
C ALA A 206 -27.84 30.05 -58.21
N HIS A 207 -28.76 31.02 -58.24
CA HIS A 207 -29.93 30.96 -59.12
C HIS A 207 -29.55 31.57 -60.47
N PRO A 208 -29.46 30.80 -61.57
CA PRO A 208 -29.25 31.38 -62.89
C PRO A 208 -30.51 32.12 -63.32
N SER A 209 -30.40 33.44 -63.43
CA SER A 209 -31.36 34.29 -64.12
C SER A 209 -31.46 33.82 -65.57
N ARG A 210 -32.56 33.16 -65.93
CA ARG A 210 -32.97 32.96 -67.32
C ARG A 210 -33.58 34.27 -67.82
N SER A 211 -32.89 34.95 -68.72
CA SER A 211 -33.46 35.94 -69.65
C SER A 211 -32.57 36.02 -70.88
#